data_AF-A0A821JUE5-F1
#
_entry.id   AF-A0A821JUE5-F1
#
_cell.length_a   1.000
_cell.length_b   1.000
_cell.length_c   1.000
_cell.angle_alpha   90.00
_cell.angle_beta   90.00
_cell.angle_gamma   90.00
#
_symmetry.space_group_name_H-M   'P 1'
#
loop_
_entity.id
_entity.type
_entity.pdbx_description
1 polymer ?
#
loop_
_entity_poly.entity_id
_entity_poly.type
_entity_poly.pdbx_seq_one_letter_code
_entity_poly.pdbx_strand_id
1 'polypeptide(L)' 'MDYSNRILCGPMVRISSLPFRLLALEYGADIVFSEELIDYRLMQCVRVENSI' A
#
# COMPACT_ATOMS: atom_id res chain seq x y z
N MET A 1 -14.16 2.71 7.12
CA MET A 1 -13.62 3.24 5.85
C MET A 1 -14.78 3.37 4.89
N ASP A 2 -15.09 4.58 4.45
CA ASP A 2 -16.10 4.79 3.40
C ASP A 2 -15.38 4.76 2.05
N TYR A 3 -15.90 3.99 1.09
CA TYR A 3 -15.31 3.81 -0.24
C TYR A 3 -16.06 4.58 -1.34
N SER A 4 -17.16 5.25 -0.98
CA SER A 4 -18.04 5.94 -1.91
C SER A 4 -17.37 7.22 -2.45
N ASN A 5 -17.39 7.44 -3.77
CA ASN A 5 -16.87 8.64 -4.45
C ASN A 5 -15.43 9.03 -4.10
N ARG A 6 -14.53 8.05 -3.98
CA ARG A 6 -13.10 8.27 -3.66
C ARG A 6 -12.19 7.96 -4.84
N ILE A 7 -11.05 8.65 -4.90
CA ILE A 7 -9.99 8.39 -5.86
C ILE A 7 -9.07 7.33 -5.28
N LEU A 8 -9.02 6.16 -5.95
CA LEU A 8 -8.28 4.99 -5.50
C LEU A 8 -7.05 4.75 -6.39
N CYS A 9 -5.91 4.47 -5.77
CA CYS A 9 -4.73 3.95 -6.44
C CYS A 9 -4.70 2.42 -6.32
N GLY A 10 -4.92 1.72 -7.44
CA GLY A 10 -4.99 0.26 -7.49
C GLY A 10 -3.65 -0.44 -7.16
N PRO A 11 -3.70 -1.75 -6.88
CA PRO A 11 -2.50 -2.55 -6.63
C PRO A 11 -1.70 -2.74 -7.92
N MET A 12 -0.40 -2.45 -7.87
CA MET A 12 0.51 -2.67 -8.98
C MET A 12 1.77 -3.36 -8.44
N VAL A 13 2.03 -4.59 -8.90
CA VAL A 13 3.22 -5.35 -8.51
C VAL A 13 4.47 -4.56 -8.89
N ARG A 14 5.45 -4.47 -7.98
CA ARG A 14 6.71 -3.69 -8.12
C ARG A 14 6.58 -2.16 -8.08
N ILE A 15 5.39 -1.59 -8.28
CA ILE A 15 5.18 -0.14 -8.33
C ILE A 15 4.64 0.36 -6.98
N SER A 16 3.63 -0.31 -6.42
CA SER A 16 2.92 0.11 -5.20
C SER A 16 3.70 -0.14 -3.88
N SER A 17 5.00 0.08 -3.90
CA SER A 17 5.87 0.11 -2.73
C SER A 17 5.59 1.34 -1.84
N LEU A 18 6.17 1.40 -0.64
CA LEU A 18 5.95 2.52 0.31
C LEU A 18 6.14 3.93 -0.29
N PRO A 19 7.26 4.26 -0.98
CA PRO A 19 7.47 5.62 -1.49
C PRO A 19 6.43 6.05 -2.52
N PHE A 20 6.02 5.15 -3.42
CA PHE A 20 4.98 5.44 -4.41
C PHE A 20 3.63 5.69 -3.74
N ARG A 21 3.29 4.93 -2.70
CA ARG A 21 2.04 5.13 -1.96
C ARG A 21 2.01 6.48 -1.25
N LEU A 22 3.12 6.91 -0.64
CA LEU A 22 3.22 8.23 -0.03
C LEU A 22 3.05 9.33 -1.09
N LEU A 23 3.72 9.18 -2.24
CA LEU A 23 3.60 10.11 -3.36
C LEU A 23 2.16 10.21 -3.90
N ALA A 24 1.48 9.08 -4.05
CA ALA A 24 0.09 9.05 -4.50
C ALA A 24 -0.85 9.77 -3.53
N LEU A 25 -0.61 9.66 -2.21
CA LEU A 25 -1.33 10.43 -1.20
C LEU A 25 -1.07 11.93 -1.32
N GLU A 26 0.18 12.35 -1.58
CA GLU A 26 0.54 13.76 -1.81
C GLU A 26 -0.15 14.35 -3.06
N TYR A 27 -0.37 13.52 -4.09
CA TYR A 27 -1.07 13.92 -5.31
C TYR A 27 -2.61 13.83 -5.22
N GLY A 28 -3.19 13.51 -4.06
CA GLY A 28 -4.63 13.57 -3.84
C GLY A 28 -5.37 12.24 -4.06
N ALA A 29 -4.69 11.09 -4.00
CA ALA A 29 -5.39 9.82 -3.83
C ALA A 29 -5.96 9.69 -2.41
N ASP A 30 -7.22 9.29 -2.28
CA ASP A 30 -7.85 9.06 -0.97
C ASP A 30 -7.46 7.72 -0.36
N ILE A 31 -7.28 6.70 -1.22
CA ILE A 31 -7.01 5.32 -0.81
C ILE A 31 -5.94 4.75 -1.74
N VAL A 32 -4.91 4.13 -1.15
CA VAL A 32 -3.79 3.53 -1.89
C VAL A 32 -3.60 2.07 -1.47
N PHE A 33 -3.63 1.15 -2.43
CA PHE A 33 -3.38 -0.27 -2.20
C PHE A 33 -1.88 -0.59 -2.27
N SER A 34 -1.42 -1.54 -1.47
CA SER A 34 -0.08 -2.12 -1.60
C SER A 34 0.01 -3.03 -2.82
N GLU A 35 1.23 -3.38 -3.19
CA GLU A 35 1.45 -4.46 -4.14
C GLU A 35 0.86 -5.80 -3.66
N GLU A 36 0.60 -6.69 -4.60
CA GLU A 36 0.16 -8.05 -4.30
C GLU A 36 1.30 -8.81 -3.62
N LEU A 37 1.04 -9.30 -2.40
CA LEU A 37 1.96 -10.13 -1.65
C LEU A 37 1.42 -11.55 -1.55
N ILE A 38 2.25 -12.52 -1.92
CA ILE A 38 1.92 -13.94 -1.78
C ILE A 38 1.84 -14.29 -0.30
N ASP A 39 0.70 -14.85 0.10
CA ASP A 39 0.40 -15.30 1.47
C ASP A 39 1.48 -16.19 2.07
N TYR A 40 1.99 -17.16 1.31
CA TYR A 40 3.04 -18.08 1.72
C TYR A 40 4.33 -17.35 2.12
N ARG A 41 4.63 -16.22 1.47
CA ARG A 41 5.79 -15.38 1.81
C ARG A 41 5.51 -14.51 3.03
N LEU A 42 4.29 -14.00 3.16
CA LEU A 42 3.90 -13.16 4.29
C LEU A 42 3.84 -13.95 5.60
N MET A 43 3.41 -15.22 5.57
CA MET A 43 3.38 -16.11 6.74
C MET A 43 4.76 -16.35 7.36
N GLN A 44 5.83 -16.18 6.59
CA GLN A 44 7.21 -16.33 7.07
C GLN A 44 7.79 -15.04 7.67
N CYS A 45 7.07 -13.92 7.56
CA CYS A 45 7.55 -12.62 8.05
C CYS A 45 7.29 -12.47 9.56
N VAL A 46 8.20 -11.76 10.24
CA VAL A 46 8.01 -11.29 11.60
C VAL A 46 7.79 -9.78 11.60
N ARG A 47 6.81 -9.30 12.38
CA ARG A 47 6.60 -7.86 12.57
C ARG A 47 7.77 -7.30 13.38
N VAL A 48 8.49 -6.35 12.80
CA VAL A 48 9.54 -5.58 13.49
C VAL A 48 9.08 -4.13 13.53
N GLU A 49 9.03 -3.54 14.73
CA GLU A 49 8.77 -2.12 14.89
C GLU A 49 10.04 -1.33 14.56
N ASN A 50 9.95 -0.46 13.55
CA ASN A 50 11.06 0.39 13.17
C ASN A 50 10.92 1.72 13.93
N SER A 51 11.83 2.00 14.85
CA SER A 51 11.81 3.19 15.72
C SER A 51 12.47 4.43 15.10
N ILE A 52 12.68 4.42 13.78
CA ILE A 52 13.20 5.58 13.02
C ILE A 52 12.14 6.68 12.97
#